data_AF-A0A3B9P4R8-F1
#
_entry.id   AF-A0A3B9P4R8-F1
#
_cell.length_a   1.000
_cell.length_b   1.000
_cell.length_c   1.000
_cell.angle_alpha   90.00
_cell.angle_beta   90.00
_cell.angle_gamma   90.00
#
_symmetry.space_group_name_H-M   'P 1'
#
loop_
_entity.id
_entity.type
_entity.pdbx_description
1 polymer ?
#
loop_
_entity_poly.entity_id
_entity_poly.type
_entity_poly.pdbx_seq_one_letter_code
_entity_poly.pdbx_strand_id
1 'polypeptide(L)' 'MRRKLSAALDSLDINLLDHLIVARSGYFSFSDQGLL' A
#
# COMPACT_ATOMS: atom_id res chain seq x y z
N MET A 1 -1.00 9.91 3.37
CA MET A 1 -2.13 8.97 3.52
C MET A 1 -1.66 7.58 3.96
N ARG A 2 -0.80 6.89 3.18
CA ARG A 2 -0.33 5.51 3.44
C ARG A 2 0.09 5.19 4.87
N ARG A 3 0.99 5.97 5.48
CA ARG A 3 1.49 5.71 6.86
C ARG A 3 0.39 5.62 7.92
N LYS A 4 -0.67 6.43 7.78
CA LYS A 4 -1.81 6.40 8.71
C LYS A 4 -2.66 5.14 8.50
N LEU A 5 -2.82 4.72 7.24
CA LEU A 5 -3.52 3.48 6.89
C LEU A 5 -2.76 2.25 7.39
N SER A 6 -1.45 2.17 7.14
CA SER A 6 -0.61 1.06 7.61
C SER A 6 -0.72 0.89 9.12
N ALA A 7 -0.54 1.97 9.89
CA ALA A 7 -0.63 1.92 11.35
C ALA A 7 -2.03 1.48 11.85
N ALA A 8 -3.10 1.82 11.13
CA ALA A 8 -4.45 1.36 11.47
C ALA A 8 -4.63 -0.13 11.18
N LEU A 9 -4.09 -0.63 10.06
CA LEU A 9 -4.15 -2.04 9.69
C LEU A 9 -3.31 -2.91 10.65
N ASP A 10 -2.13 -2.42 11.06
CA ASP A 10 -1.28 -3.07 12.07
C ASP A 10 -2.04 -3.22 13.40
N SER A 11 -2.84 -2.22 13.81
CA SER A 11 -3.64 -2.29 15.03
C SER A 11 -4.78 -3.31 14.99
N LEU A 12 -5.13 -3.78 13.79
CA LEU A 12 -6.20 -4.75 13.54
C LEU A 12 -5.65 -6.13 13.16
N ASP A 13 -4.33 -6.33 13.18
CA ASP A 13 -3.65 -7.54 12.70
C ASP A 13 -4.01 -7.88 11.24
N ILE A 14 -4.17 -6.85 10.40
CA ILE A 14 -4.45 -6.98 8.98
C ILE A 14 -3.19 -6.62 8.20
N ASN A 15 -2.69 -7.55 7.40
CA ASN A 15 -1.51 -7.31 6.58
C ASN A 15 -1.84 -6.51 5.31
N LEU A 16 -1.16 -5.38 5.09
CA LEU A 16 -1.26 -4.59 3.86
C LEU A 16 -0.31 -5.15 2.80
N LEU A 17 -0.85 -5.87 1.82
CA LEU A 17 -0.06 -6.53 0.78
C LEU A 17 0.50 -5.56 -0.26
N ASP A 18 -0.30 -4.59 -0.69
CA ASP A 18 0.14 -3.54 -1.62
C ASP A 18 -0.73 -2.28 -1.52
N HIS A 19 -0.21 -1.17 -2.01
CA HIS A 19 -0.96 0.04 -2.33
C HIS A 19 -0.74 0.38 -3.80
N LEU A 20 -1.74 0.15 -4.64
CA LEU A 20 -1.62 0.38 -6.09
C LEU A 20 -2.17 1.76 -6.48
N ILE A 21 -1.40 2.51 -7.27
CA ILE A 21 -1.94 3.65 -8.05
C ILE A 21 -2.13 3.17 -9.48
N VAL A 22 -3.38 3.15 -9.94
CA VAL A 22 -3.74 2.64 -11.27
C VAL A 22 -3.92 3.81 -12.24
N ALA A 23 -3.41 3.64 -13.46
CA ALA A 23 -3.55 4.59 -14.56
C ALA A 23 -3.96 3.85 -15.84
N ARG A 24 -4.29 4.62 -16.89
CA ARG A 24 -4.77 4.04 -18.16
C ARG A 24 -3.79 3.05 -18.79
N SER A 25 -2.49 3.24 -18.59
CA SER A 25 -1.42 2.46 -19.21
C SER A 25 -0.64 1.59 -18.21
N GLY A 26 -1.18 1.32 -17.01
CA GLY A 26 -0.52 0.45 -16.04
C GLY A 26 -0.80 0.82 -14.59
N TYR A 27 0.10 0.41 -13.70
CA TYR A 27 0.00 0.69 -12.28
C TYR A 27 1.39 1.00 -11.70
N PHE A 28 1.37 1.70 -10.57
CA PHE A 28 2.51 1.85 -9.67
C PHE A 28 2.21 1.05 -8.40
N SER A 29 3.05 0.05 -8.12
CA SER A 29 3.04 -0.72 -6.87
C SER A 29 3.99 -0.09 -5.87
N PHE A 30 3.57 0.00 -4.60
CA PHE A 30 4.47 0.49 -3.55
C PHE A 30 5.35 -0.64 -3.03
N SER A 31 4.90 -1.89 -3.08
CA SER A 31 5.66 -3.04 -2.60
C SER A 31 6.83 -3.34 -3.55
N ASP A 32 6.59 -3.29 -4.86
CA ASP A 32 7.62 -3.48 -5.90
C ASP A 32 8.75 -2.45 -5.80
N GLN A 33 8.46 -1.28 -5.25
CA GLN A 33 9.41 -0.19 -5.08
C GLN A 33 10.08 -0.18 -3.70
N GLY A 34 9.73 -1.12 -2.81
CA GLY A 34 10.23 -1.16 -1.43
C GLY A 34 9.74 0.01 -0.56
N LEU A 35 8.59 0.58 -0.90
CA LEU A 35 8.03 1.78 -0.26
C LEU A 35 6.91 1.49 0.75
N LEU A 36 6.59 0.22 0.96
CA LEU A 36 5.58 -0.26 1.92
C LEU A 36 6.13 -0.32 3.34
#